data_AF-A0A844EC23-F1
#
_entry.id   AF-A0A844EC23-F1
#
_cell.length_a   1.000
_cell.length_b   1.000
_cell.length_c   1.000
_cell.angle_alpha   90.00
_cell.angle_beta   90.00
_cell.angle_gamma   90.00
#
_symmetry.space_group_name_H-M   'P 1'
#
loop_
_entity.id
_entity.type
_entity.pdbx_description
1 polymer ?
#
loop_
_entity_poly.entity_id
_entity_poly.type
_entity_poly.pdbx_seq_one_letter_code
_entity_poly.pdbx_strand_id
1 'polypeptide(L)'
;MRRQLFNEQIKDNPLRSKADVKAALVDILAPAMEVLAQQKRKGRFRMRLLWGLGPFFSDPKRIYERPDWYELVTEGIIAGTDPDSPDYWGGDLSDYDQVFVEMGALTAFLYETKATFWDNLSVPKQKTIVKWMDQVNHKVIPKTNWLFFRAMVNQFIDDTGYMDNSALIDADYAITNKHYLGHGWSYDGYVNQIDNYIPFAYQFFTILTVGLADTDDKQSQLLKQRAKAFVPSYANWFAADGAALPYGRSLDYRFAQAAFWAAYAYAHVDLPDGYSLGDIKHLLLNNLRWWFQQNIFQTDGLMPI
;
A
#
# COMPACT_ATOMS: atom_id res chain seq x y z
N MET A 1 -19.73 0.05 33.85
CA MET A 1 -19.78 -0.11 32.37
C MET A 1 -18.40 -0.51 31.90
N ARG A 2 -18.27 -1.63 31.16
CA ARG A 2 -17.01 -1.99 30.50
C ARG A 2 -16.77 -0.94 29.40
N ARG A 3 -15.60 -0.30 29.38
CA ARG A 3 -15.22 0.60 28.28
C ARG A 3 -15.12 -0.26 27.02
N GLN A 4 -15.86 0.06 25.97
CA GLN A 4 -15.70 -0.57 24.67
C GLN A 4 -14.32 -0.18 24.13
N LEU A 5 -13.48 -1.16 23.81
CA LEU A 5 -12.16 -0.92 23.24
C LEU A 5 -12.27 -0.76 21.73
N PHE A 6 -11.35 -0.01 21.11
CA PHE A 6 -11.25 0.01 19.66
C PHE A 6 -10.91 -1.41 19.15
N ASN A 7 -11.42 -1.79 17.99
CA ASN A 7 -11.13 -3.06 17.32
C ASN A 7 -11.43 -4.35 18.12
N GLU A 8 -12.11 -4.30 19.27
CA GLU A 8 -12.39 -5.51 20.07
C GLU A 8 -13.12 -6.58 19.26
N GLN A 9 -14.03 -6.15 18.39
CA GLN A 9 -14.84 -6.97 17.50
C GLN A 9 -14.05 -7.69 16.40
N ILE A 10 -12.82 -7.24 16.09
CA ILE A 10 -12.07 -7.79 14.95
C ILE A 10 -11.65 -9.24 15.20
N LYS A 11 -11.53 -9.63 16.46
CA LYS A 11 -11.20 -11.00 16.89
C LYS A 11 -12.31 -11.99 16.54
N ASP A 12 -13.55 -11.52 16.52
CA ASP A 12 -14.72 -12.34 16.20
C ASP A 12 -15.05 -12.34 14.69
N ASN A 13 -14.33 -11.53 13.90
CA ASN A 13 -14.56 -11.42 12.48
C ASN A 13 -14.07 -12.69 11.75
N PRO A 14 -14.96 -13.45 11.08
CA PRO A 14 -14.59 -14.73 10.47
C PRO A 14 -13.85 -14.56 9.13
N LEU A 15 -13.81 -13.35 8.55
CA LEU A 15 -13.21 -13.05 7.25
C LEU A 15 -13.64 -14.02 6.14
N ARG A 16 -14.92 -14.43 6.09
CA ARG A 16 -15.42 -15.42 5.11
C ARG A 16 -15.95 -14.75 3.85
N SER A 17 -16.58 -13.59 4.01
CA SER A 17 -17.24 -12.83 2.95
C SER A 17 -16.51 -11.52 2.63
N LYS A 18 -16.83 -10.90 1.50
CA LYS A 18 -16.37 -9.53 1.17
C LYS A 18 -16.86 -8.52 2.21
N ALA A 19 -18.05 -8.74 2.79
CA ALA A 19 -18.58 -7.89 3.84
C ALA A 19 -17.77 -7.99 5.13
N ASP A 20 -17.28 -9.20 5.46
CA ASP A 20 -16.45 -9.45 6.64
C ASP A 20 -15.09 -8.74 6.51
N VAL A 21 -14.43 -8.87 5.36
CA VAL A 21 -13.16 -8.18 5.07
C VAL A 21 -13.33 -6.66 5.12
N LYS A 22 -14.43 -6.15 4.56
CA LYS A 22 -14.77 -4.72 4.65
C LYS A 22 -14.98 -4.29 6.11
N ALA A 23 -15.71 -5.06 6.90
CA ALA A 23 -15.94 -4.74 8.31
C ALA A 23 -14.61 -4.66 9.08
N ALA A 24 -13.70 -5.62 8.89
CA ALA A 24 -12.37 -5.58 9.50
C ALA A 24 -11.56 -4.35 9.06
N LEU A 25 -11.61 -3.96 7.78
CA LEU A 25 -10.96 -2.73 7.30
C LEU A 25 -11.54 -1.47 7.96
N VAL A 26 -12.88 -1.39 8.05
CA VAL A 26 -13.56 -0.26 8.69
C VAL A 26 -13.23 -0.20 10.18
N ASP A 27 -13.18 -1.33 10.86
CA ASP A 27 -12.80 -1.42 12.27
C ASP A 27 -11.42 -0.82 12.48
N ILE A 28 -10.42 -1.22 11.66
CA ILE A 28 -9.04 -0.73 11.75
C ILE A 28 -8.94 0.78 11.44
N LEU A 29 -9.69 1.26 10.43
CA LEU A 29 -9.63 2.67 10.01
C LEU A 29 -10.37 3.62 10.96
N ALA A 30 -11.49 3.19 11.53
CA ALA A 30 -12.43 4.08 12.21
C ALA A 30 -11.83 4.86 13.38
N PRO A 31 -11.02 4.26 14.28
CA PRO A 31 -10.41 5.00 15.37
C PRO A 31 -9.49 6.13 14.87
N ALA A 32 -8.71 5.87 13.82
CA ALA A 32 -7.82 6.87 13.24
C ALA A 32 -8.62 8.01 12.59
N MET A 33 -9.70 7.69 11.87
CA MET A 33 -10.57 8.68 11.26
C MET A 33 -11.31 9.53 12.29
N GLU A 34 -11.76 8.94 13.40
CA GLU A 34 -12.38 9.66 14.51
C GLU A 34 -11.40 10.65 15.16
N VAL A 35 -10.17 10.22 15.43
CA VAL A 35 -9.12 11.09 15.99
C VAL A 35 -8.77 12.22 15.02
N LEU A 36 -8.65 11.94 13.72
CA LEU A 36 -8.35 12.96 12.71
C LEU A 36 -9.46 14.01 12.60
N ALA A 37 -10.73 13.59 12.63
CA ALA A 37 -11.87 14.49 12.59
C ALA A 37 -11.87 15.49 13.77
N GLN A 38 -11.38 15.07 14.94
CA GLN A 38 -11.28 15.93 16.12
C GLN A 38 -10.18 17.00 16.02
N GLN A 39 -9.16 16.81 15.18
CA GLN A 39 -8.04 17.75 15.07
C GLN A 39 -8.42 19.06 14.37
N LYS A 40 -9.51 19.08 13.59
CA LYS A 40 -9.99 20.25 12.83
C LYS A 40 -8.92 20.92 11.95
N ARG A 41 -7.90 20.18 11.52
CA ARG A 41 -6.84 20.62 10.59
C ARG A 41 -6.77 19.64 9.43
N LYS A 42 -7.27 20.07 8.27
CA LYS A 42 -7.57 19.17 7.15
C LYS A 42 -6.31 18.56 6.55
N GLY A 43 -5.19 19.30 6.47
CA GLY A 43 -3.92 18.74 5.95
C GLY A 43 -3.02 18.08 7.00
N ARG A 44 -3.38 18.02 8.30
CA ARG A 44 -2.73 17.09 9.26
C ARG A 44 -3.23 15.65 9.11
N PHE A 45 -3.45 15.26 7.87
CA PHE A 45 -3.85 13.92 7.49
C PHE A 45 -2.63 12.98 7.48
N ARG A 46 -2.81 11.73 7.87
CA ARG A 46 -1.76 10.70 7.84
C ARG A 46 -1.83 9.92 6.53
N MET A 47 -0.94 10.22 5.58
CA MET A 47 -0.89 9.60 4.25
C MET A 47 -0.91 8.07 4.28
N ARG A 48 -0.30 7.42 5.29
CA ARG A 48 -0.39 5.95 5.46
C ARG A 48 -1.81 5.37 5.48
N LEU A 49 -2.82 6.13 5.92
CA LEU A 49 -4.21 5.63 5.91
C LEU A 49 -4.75 5.45 4.49
N LEU A 50 -4.14 6.10 3.50
CA LEU A 50 -4.53 5.98 2.08
C LEU A 50 -4.38 4.55 1.56
N TRP A 51 -3.47 3.75 2.12
CA TRP A 51 -3.37 2.32 1.81
C TRP A 51 -4.65 1.52 2.11
N GLY A 52 -5.48 1.98 3.06
CA GLY A 52 -6.78 1.39 3.35
C GLY A 52 -7.96 2.19 2.77
N LEU A 53 -7.84 3.51 2.71
CA LEU A 53 -8.90 4.40 2.23
C LEU A 53 -9.05 4.37 0.70
N GLY A 54 -7.95 4.20 -0.05
CA GLY A 54 -7.98 4.02 -1.50
C GLY A 54 -8.80 2.80 -1.92
N PRO A 55 -8.47 1.58 -1.43
CA PRO A 55 -9.24 0.39 -1.77
C PRO A 55 -10.68 0.48 -1.27
N PHE A 56 -10.91 1.14 -0.12
CA PHE A 56 -12.26 1.37 0.39
C PHE A 56 -13.07 2.25 -0.57
N PHE A 57 -12.53 3.37 -1.05
CA PHE A 57 -13.24 4.29 -1.95
C PHE A 57 -13.17 3.92 -3.43
N SER A 58 -12.48 2.84 -3.80
CA SER A 58 -12.53 2.25 -5.14
C SER A 58 -13.93 1.81 -5.57
N ASP A 59 -14.82 1.53 -4.60
CA ASP A 59 -16.26 1.35 -4.81
C ASP A 59 -16.98 2.68 -4.52
N PRO A 60 -17.53 3.38 -5.55
CA PRO A 60 -18.17 4.68 -5.35
C PRO A 60 -19.33 4.66 -4.36
N LYS A 61 -19.95 3.50 -4.09
CA LYS A 61 -20.99 3.36 -3.07
C LYS A 61 -20.46 3.71 -1.67
N ARG A 62 -19.16 3.51 -1.42
CA ARG A 62 -18.52 3.81 -0.13
C ARG A 62 -18.38 5.29 0.15
N ILE A 63 -18.32 6.12 -0.89
CA ILE A 63 -18.36 7.57 -0.76
C ILE A 63 -19.70 7.99 -0.14
N TYR A 64 -20.82 7.38 -0.56
CA TYR A 64 -22.13 7.65 0.04
C TYR A 64 -22.29 7.05 1.45
N GLU A 65 -21.63 5.93 1.75
CA GLU A 65 -21.65 5.33 3.09
C GLU A 65 -20.83 6.13 4.10
N ARG A 66 -19.74 6.78 3.67
CA ARG A 66 -18.81 7.56 4.50
C ARG A 66 -18.39 8.86 3.80
N PRO A 67 -19.33 9.80 3.57
CA PRO A 67 -19.02 11.06 2.90
C PRO A 67 -18.07 11.92 3.73
N ASP A 68 -18.17 11.84 5.06
CA ASP A 68 -17.30 12.49 6.03
C ASP A 68 -15.83 12.07 5.89
N TRP A 69 -15.59 10.77 5.70
CA TRP A 69 -14.23 10.25 5.49
C TRP A 69 -13.69 10.66 4.14
N TYR A 70 -14.51 10.60 3.10
CA TYR A 70 -14.11 10.97 1.75
C TYR A 70 -13.76 12.47 1.66
N GLU A 71 -14.60 13.34 2.22
CA GLU A 71 -14.35 14.79 2.31
C GLU A 71 -13.05 15.07 3.06
N LEU A 72 -12.88 14.50 4.26
CA LEU A 72 -11.67 14.71 5.07
C LEU A 72 -10.39 14.35 4.30
N VAL A 73 -10.40 13.22 3.61
CA VAL A 73 -9.23 12.73 2.86
C VAL A 73 -8.96 13.59 1.64
N THR A 74 -9.98 13.84 0.81
CA THR A 74 -9.81 14.55 -0.45
C THR A 74 -9.45 16.02 -0.24
N GLU A 75 -10.06 16.68 0.74
CA GLU A 75 -9.67 18.03 1.14
C GLU A 75 -8.28 18.04 1.79
N GLY A 76 -7.94 17.01 2.57
CA GLY A 76 -6.61 16.86 3.16
C GLY A 76 -5.50 16.72 2.13
N ILE A 77 -5.73 15.99 1.04
CA ILE A 77 -4.79 15.87 -0.09
C ILE A 77 -4.63 17.22 -0.81
N ILE A 78 -5.73 17.91 -1.09
CA ILE A 78 -5.68 19.22 -1.76
C ILE A 78 -4.93 20.24 -0.88
N ALA A 79 -5.28 20.33 0.40
CA ALA A 79 -4.64 21.24 1.33
C ALA A 79 -3.18 20.84 1.63
N GLY A 80 -2.87 19.54 1.63
CA GLY A 80 -1.53 19.03 1.91
C GLY A 80 -0.53 19.23 0.76
N THR A 81 -1.01 19.26 -0.48
CA THR A 81 -0.15 19.46 -1.67
C THR A 81 -0.02 20.92 -2.08
N ASP A 82 -0.90 21.79 -1.58
CA ASP A 82 -0.90 23.23 -1.89
C ASP A 82 0.13 24.01 -1.05
N PRO A 83 1.16 24.62 -1.67
CA PRO A 83 2.18 25.38 -0.94
C PRO A 83 1.66 26.63 -0.21
N ASP A 84 0.50 27.16 -0.60
CA ASP A 84 -0.11 28.33 0.04
C ASP A 84 -1.03 27.93 1.21
N SER A 85 -1.26 26.63 1.42
CA SER A 85 -2.09 26.11 2.49
C SER A 85 -1.36 26.12 3.84
N PRO A 86 -2.03 26.50 4.94
CA PRO A 86 -1.46 26.39 6.29
C PRO A 86 -1.24 24.93 6.75
N ASP A 87 -1.79 23.96 6.01
CA ASP A 87 -1.59 22.54 6.26
C ASP A 87 -0.75 21.85 5.17
N TYR A 88 0.05 22.62 4.40
CA TYR A 88 0.99 22.10 3.41
C TYR A 88 1.93 21.05 4.01
N TRP A 89 2.17 19.95 3.27
CA TRP A 89 3.06 18.85 3.68
C TRP A 89 4.54 19.18 3.51
N GLY A 90 4.86 20.39 3.08
CA GLY A 90 6.23 20.85 2.92
C GLY A 90 6.74 20.68 1.50
N GLY A 91 7.69 21.55 1.18
CA GLY A 91 8.46 21.56 -0.06
C GLY A 91 9.95 21.58 0.28
N ASP A 92 10.79 21.35 -0.73
CA ASP A 92 12.24 21.18 -0.56
C ASP A 92 12.58 19.99 0.36
N LEU A 93 11.97 18.84 0.05
CA LEU A 93 12.23 17.58 0.75
C LEU A 93 13.73 17.27 0.79
N SER A 94 14.17 16.54 1.81
CA SER A 94 15.59 16.21 1.98
C SER A 94 16.00 14.97 1.21
N ASP A 95 17.31 14.72 1.07
CA ASP A 95 17.78 13.41 0.68
C ASP A 95 17.28 12.36 1.68
N TYR A 96 16.83 11.21 1.20
CA TYR A 96 16.28 10.13 2.05
C TYR A 96 15.03 10.51 2.86
N ASP A 97 14.24 11.48 2.38
CA ASP A 97 13.02 11.91 3.07
C ASP A 97 11.95 10.82 3.14
N GLN A 98 11.41 10.58 4.34
CA GLN A 98 10.36 9.57 4.55
C GLN A 98 9.09 9.88 3.75
N VAL A 99 8.85 11.14 3.38
CA VAL A 99 7.71 11.55 2.55
C VAL A 99 7.71 10.82 1.20
N PHE A 100 8.85 10.39 0.65
CA PHE A 100 8.89 9.62 -0.60
C PHE A 100 8.15 8.28 -0.49
N VAL A 101 8.17 7.64 0.69
CA VAL A 101 7.40 6.41 0.94
C VAL A 101 5.91 6.74 1.06
N GLU A 102 5.57 7.86 1.69
CA GLU A 102 4.19 8.33 1.85
C GLU A 102 3.55 8.71 0.51
N MET A 103 4.33 9.21 -0.45
CA MET A 103 3.87 9.46 -1.83
C MET A 103 3.37 8.19 -2.53
N GLY A 104 3.86 7.01 -2.17
CA GLY A 104 3.31 5.74 -2.66
C GLY A 104 1.85 5.54 -2.23
N ALA A 105 1.52 5.87 -0.98
CA ALA A 105 0.15 5.76 -0.46
C ALA A 105 -0.80 6.75 -1.16
N LEU A 106 -0.32 7.97 -1.41
CA LEU A 106 -1.04 8.95 -2.22
C LEU A 106 -1.30 8.42 -3.63
N THR A 107 -0.26 7.88 -4.27
CA THR A 107 -0.36 7.38 -5.64
C THR A 107 -1.38 6.24 -5.76
N ALA A 108 -1.39 5.29 -4.80
CA ALA A 108 -2.37 4.22 -4.77
C ALA A 108 -3.81 4.77 -4.70
N PHE A 109 -4.05 5.71 -3.78
CA PHE A 109 -5.34 6.37 -3.67
C PHE A 109 -5.75 7.06 -4.96
N LEU A 110 -4.83 7.76 -5.63
CA LEU A 110 -5.10 8.46 -6.88
C LEU A 110 -5.50 7.50 -8.02
N TYR A 111 -4.83 6.35 -8.15
CA TYR A 111 -5.23 5.30 -9.09
C TYR A 111 -6.62 4.73 -8.75
N GLU A 112 -6.81 4.30 -7.50
CA GLU A 112 -8.03 3.60 -7.08
C GLU A 112 -9.26 4.49 -7.08
N THR A 113 -9.08 5.80 -6.89
CA THR A 113 -10.16 6.79 -6.91
C THR A 113 -10.12 7.66 -8.16
N LYS A 114 -9.41 7.25 -9.22
CA LYS A 114 -9.16 8.10 -10.40
C LYS A 114 -10.46 8.71 -10.96
N ALA A 115 -11.46 7.88 -11.20
CA ALA A 115 -12.74 8.31 -11.79
C ALA A 115 -13.60 9.19 -10.87
N THR A 116 -13.44 9.09 -9.55
CA THR A 116 -14.27 9.80 -8.56
C THR A 116 -13.56 11.02 -7.95
N PHE A 117 -12.24 11.02 -7.89
CA PHE A 117 -11.41 12.09 -7.36
C PHE A 117 -10.56 12.75 -8.44
N TRP A 118 -9.51 12.07 -8.94
CA TRP A 118 -8.51 12.69 -9.81
C TRP A 118 -9.11 13.33 -11.06
N ASP A 119 -9.95 12.61 -11.80
CA ASP A 119 -10.58 13.08 -13.05
C ASP A 119 -11.58 14.22 -12.82
N ASN A 120 -12.04 14.42 -11.57
CA ASN A 120 -12.94 15.51 -11.18
C ASN A 120 -12.20 16.74 -10.60
N LEU A 121 -10.87 16.68 -10.46
CA LEU A 121 -10.08 17.83 -10.06
C LEU A 121 -9.93 18.82 -11.21
N SER A 122 -9.87 20.11 -10.89
CA SER A 122 -9.49 21.11 -11.87
C SER A 122 -8.01 20.94 -12.27
N VAL A 123 -7.67 21.29 -13.51
CA VAL A 123 -6.29 21.24 -14.02
C VAL A 123 -5.28 21.93 -13.08
N PRO A 124 -5.55 23.11 -12.48
CA PRO A 124 -4.65 23.69 -11.49
C PRO A 124 -4.38 22.78 -10.28
N LYS A 125 -5.42 22.13 -9.72
CA LYS A 125 -5.27 21.22 -8.58
C LYS A 125 -4.46 19.96 -8.95
N GLN A 126 -4.72 19.39 -10.12
CA GLN A 126 -3.94 18.26 -10.63
C GLN A 126 -2.46 18.62 -10.77
N LYS A 127 -2.15 19.79 -11.36
CA LYS A 127 -0.78 20.30 -11.47
C LYS A 127 -0.10 20.52 -10.13
N THR A 128 -0.82 21.02 -9.12
CA THR A 128 -0.29 21.20 -7.77
C THR A 128 0.11 19.87 -7.14
N ILE A 129 -0.76 18.85 -7.23
CA ILE A 129 -0.46 17.50 -6.73
C ILE A 129 0.75 16.90 -7.46
N VAL A 130 0.78 16.96 -8.80
CA VAL A 130 1.89 16.45 -9.62
C VAL A 130 3.20 17.14 -9.26
N LYS A 131 3.20 18.48 -9.13
CA LYS A 131 4.40 19.24 -8.72
C LYS A 131 4.89 18.84 -7.33
N TRP A 132 3.98 18.58 -6.40
CA TRP A 132 4.36 18.13 -5.07
C TRP A 132 4.98 16.72 -5.09
N MET A 133 4.41 15.81 -5.87
CA MET A 133 4.91 14.44 -6.06
C MET A 133 6.26 14.40 -6.78
N ASP A 134 6.49 15.26 -7.77
CA ASP A 134 7.73 15.32 -8.56
C ASP A 134 8.99 15.62 -7.73
N GLN A 135 8.84 16.13 -6.51
CA GLN A 135 9.97 16.33 -5.58
C GLN A 135 10.82 15.08 -5.35
N VAL A 136 10.21 13.88 -5.46
CA VAL A 136 10.88 12.57 -5.38
C VAL A 136 11.98 12.38 -6.42
N ASN A 137 11.93 13.11 -7.53
CA ASN A 137 12.89 13.00 -8.63
C ASN A 137 14.13 13.88 -8.44
N HIS A 138 14.08 14.85 -7.52
CA HIS A 138 15.12 15.87 -7.34
C HIS A 138 16.03 15.62 -6.12
N LYS A 139 15.93 14.43 -5.50
CA LYS A 139 16.60 14.07 -4.25
C LYS A 139 17.20 12.67 -4.33
N VAL A 140 18.12 12.36 -3.41
CA VAL A 140 18.75 11.05 -3.33
C VAL A 140 17.81 10.03 -2.69
N ILE A 141 17.58 8.92 -3.39
CA ILE A 141 16.74 7.81 -2.94
C ILE A 141 17.63 6.59 -2.65
N PRO A 142 17.42 5.87 -1.52
CA PRO A 142 18.12 4.62 -1.27
C PRO A 142 17.89 3.61 -2.40
N LYS A 143 18.93 2.88 -2.79
CA LYS A 143 18.84 1.81 -3.79
C LYS A 143 18.25 0.53 -3.19
N THR A 144 17.05 0.65 -2.63
CA THR A 144 16.28 -0.39 -1.95
C THR A 144 14.87 -0.42 -2.54
N ASN A 145 13.90 -1.00 -1.84
CA ASN A 145 12.47 -0.91 -2.12
C ASN A 145 11.96 0.53 -2.32
N TRP A 146 12.70 1.54 -1.85
CA TRP A 146 12.33 2.95 -2.03
C TRP A 146 12.20 3.36 -3.50
N LEU A 147 12.97 2.71 -4.38
CA LEU A 147 12.88 2.92 -5.81
C LEU A 147 11.50 2.49 -6.37
N PHE A 148 10.79 1.56 -5.74
CA PHE A 148 9.43 1.22 -6.17
C PHE A 148 8.41 2.31 -5.84
N PHE A 149 8.56 3.04 -4.74
CA PHE A 149 7.68 4.18 -4.48
C PHE A 149 7.90 5.27 -5.54
N ARG A 150 9.16 5.55 -5.91
CA ARG A 150 9.46 6.51 -6.97
C ARG A 150 8.96 6.04 -8.33
N ALA A 151 9.19 4.77 -8.69
CA ALA A 151 8.68 4.20 -9.93
C ALA A 151 7.15 4.28 -9.99
N MET A 152 6.46 3.96 -8.88
CA MET A 152 5.01 4.07 -8.77
C MET A 152 4.50 5.50 -8.93
N VAL A 153 5.12 6.47 -8.26
CA VAL A 153 4.81 7.90 -8.41
C VAL A 153 4.99 8.36 -9.85
N ASN A 154 6.12 8.00 -10.46
CA ASN A 154 6.42 8.39 -11.83
C ASN A 154 5.51 7.71 -12.86
N GLN A 155 5.13 6.45 -12.64
CA GLN A 155 4.17 5.76 -13.50
C GLN A 155 2.83 6.50 -13.52
N PHE A 156 2.33 6.94 -12.36
CA PHE A 156 1.10 7.72 -12.31
C PHE A 156 1.24 9.06 -13.04
N ILE A 157 2.35 9.77 -12.83
CA ILE A 157 2.61 11.05 -13.53
C ILE A 157 2.65 10.85 -15.06
N ASP A 158 3.31 9.78 -15.52
CA ASP A 158 3.40 9.41 -16.93
C ASP A 158 2.01 9.06 -17.52
N ASP A 159 1.25 8.20 -16.84
CA ASP A 159 -0.10 7.79 -17.23
C ASP A 159 -1.09 8.96 -17.34
N THR A 160 -0.87 10.02 -16.54
CA THR A 160 -1.69 11.24 -16.60
C THR A 160 -1.30 12.20 -17.74
N GLY A 161 -0.15 11.97 -18.39
CA GLY A 161 0.37 12.78 -19.48
C GLY A 161 0.94 14.14 -19.06
N TYR A 162 1.18 14.36 -17.77
CA TYR A 162 1.74 15.62 -17.27
C TYR A 162 3.25 15.74 -17.51
N MET A 163 3.99 14.64 -17.40
CA MET A 163 5.44 14.56 -17.66
C MET A 163 5.79 13.17 -18.21
N ASP A 164 6.75 13.09 -19.14
CA ASP A 164 7.33 11.82 -19.59
C ASP A 164 8.45 11.41 -18.64
N ASN A 165 8.16 10.45 -17.77
CA ASN A 165 9.08 9.95 -16.75
C ASN A 165 9.50 8.50 -17.03
N SER A 166 9.21 7.97 -18.22
CA SER A 166 9.53 6.61 -18.65
C SER A 166 11.00 6.23 -18.39
N ALA A 167 11.94 7.12 -18.72
CA ALA A 167 13.37 6.89 -18.49
C ALA A 167 13.76 6.79 -17.00
N LEU A 168 13.06 7.50 -16.11
CA LEU A 168 13.27 7.41 -14.65
C LEU A 168 12.75 6.08 -14.11
N ILE A 169 11.57 5.67 -14.57
CA ILE A 169 10.94 4.39 -14.22
C ILE A 169 11.85 3.22 -14.66
N ASP A 170 12.34 3.26 -15.90
CA ASP A 170 13.27 2.26 -16.44
C ASP A 170 14.57 2.20 -15.65
N ALA A 171 15.11 3.34 -15.22
CA ALA A 171 16.33 3.39 -14.42
C ALA A 171 16.14 2.75 -13.03
N ASP A 172 15.00 2.98 -12.39
CA ASP A 172 14.65 2.37 -11.10
C ASP A 172 14.46 0.87 -11.22
N TYR A 173 13.75 0.43 -12.26
CA TYR A 173 13.61 -0.99 -12.56
C TYR A 173 14.93 -1.66 -12.94
N ALA A 174 15.83 -0.98 -13.64
CA ALA A 174 17.15 -1.51 -13.97
C ALA A 174 18.01 -1.77 -12.73
N ILE A 175 17.87 -0.98 -11.66
CA ILE A 175 18.55 -1.22 -10.38
C ILE A 175 17.89 -2.38 -9.64
N THR A 176 16.57 -2.31 -9.44
CA THR A 176 15.83 -3.33 -8.68
C THR A 176 15.86 -4.70 -9.34
N ASN A 177 15.91 -4.76 -10.68
CA ASN A 177 16.09 -6.01 -11.43
C ASN A 177 17.42 -6.72 -11.12
N LYS A 178 18.47 -5.99 -10.71
CA LYS A 178 19.74 -6.59 -10.28
C LYS A 178 19.66 -7.25 -8.91
N HIS A 179 18.62 -6.94 -8.13
CA HIS A 179 18.43 -7.55 -6.82
C HIS A 179 17.81 -8.95 -6.87
N TYR A 180 17.43 -9.41 -8.07
CA TYR A 180 16.81 -10.72 -8.25
C TYR A 180 17.82 -11.86 -8.03
N LEU A 181 17.44 -12.81 -7.17
CA LEU A 181 18.26 -13.96 -6.81
C LEU A 181 17.85 -15.26 -7.52
N GLY A 182 16.70 -15.27 -8.20
CA GLY A 182 16.11 -16.48 -8.77
C GLY A 182 14.91 -16.98 -7.97
N HIS A 183 14.11 -17.86 -8.57
CA HIS A 183 12.93 -18.50 -7.93
C HIS A 183 11.95 -17.52 -7.27
N GLY A 184 11.85 -16.30 -7.82
CA GLY A 184 10.97 -15.25 -7.28
C GLY A 184 11.54 -14.49 -6.08
N TRP A 185 12.71 -14.86 -5.57
CA TRP A 185 13.37 -14.15 -4.47
C TRP A 185 14.22 -12.97 -4.96
N SER A 186 14.25 -11.92 -4.16
CA SER A 186 15.09 -10.75 -4.32
C SER A 186 15.66 -10.34 -2.96
N TYR A 187 16.66 -9.45 -2.95
CA TYR A 187 17.14 -8.78 -1.74
C TYR A 187 16.84 -7.27 -1.77
N ASP A 188 16.86 -6.62 -0.60
CA ASP A 188 16.48 -5.21 -0.48
C ASP A 188 17.70 -4.27 -0.47
N GLY A 189 18.43 -4.19 -1.58
CA GLY A 189 19.65 -3.37 -1.73
C GLY A 189 20.90 -3.94 -1.05
N TYR A 190 20.75 -4.72 0.02
CA TYR A 190 21.82 -5.48 0.67
C TYR A 190 21.60 -6.98 0.49
N VAL A 191 22.57 -7.70 -0.09
CA VAL A 191 22.44 -9.11 -0.52
C VAL A 191 22.03 -10.07 0.62
N ASN A 192 22.33 -9.73 1.87
CA ASN A 192 21.97 -10.52 3.05
C ASN A 192 20.57 -10.22 3.60
N GLN A 193 19.81 -9.30 2.99
CA GLN A 193 18.47 -8.92 3.43
C GLN A 193 17.41 -9.69 2.64
N ILE A 194 17.27 -10.98 2.95
CA ILE A 194 16.30 -11.89 2.35
C ILE A 194 15.41 -12.40 3.48
N ASP A 195 14.43 -11.60 3.87
CA ASP A 195 13.57 -11.87 5.02
C ASP A 195 12.11 -11.48 4.72
N ASN A 196 11.21 -11.46 5.72
CA ASN A 196 9.81 -11.09 5.50
C ASN A 196 9.61 -9.68 4.89
N TYR A 197 10.62 -8.81 4.90
CA TYR A 197 10.58 -7.51 4.22
C TYR A 197 10.44 -7.64 2.70
N ILE A 198 10.94 -8.74 2.13
CA ILE A 198 10.81 -9.02 0.69
C ILE A 198 9.34 -9.23 0.28
N PRO A 199 8.57 -10.16 0.87
CA PRO A 199 7.16 -10.29 0.54
C PRO A 199 6.34 -9.04 0.90
N PHE A 200 6.54 -8.44 2.07
CA PHE A 200 5.64 -7.37 2.52
C PHE A 200 5.87 -6.01 1.87
N ALA A 201 7.10 -5.68 1.46
CA ALA A 201 7.41 -4.37 0.86
C ALA A 201 7.92 -4.54 -0.56
N TYR A 202 8.95 -5.37 -0.76
CA TYR A 202 9.61 -5.44 -2.06
C TYR A 202 8.66 -6.00 -3.14
N GLN A 203 8.16 -7.23 -2.95
CA GLN A 203 7.22 -7.89 -3.85
C GLN A 203 5.85 -7.23 -3.84
N PHE A 204 5.35 -6.83 -2.65
CA PHE A 204 4.08 -6.15 -2.51
C PHE A 204 4.00 -4.88 -3.37
N PHE A 205 4.92 -3.91 -3.18
CA PHE A 205 4.85 -2.66 -3.92
C PHE A 205 5.13 -2.88 -5.41
N THR A 206 6.05 -3.78 -5.76
CA THR A 206 6.32 -4.14 -7.15
C THR A 206 5.04 -4.58 -7.88
N ILE A 207 4.32 -5.56 -7.32
CA ILE A 207 3.16 -6.13 -8.00
C ILE A 207 1.91 -5.26 -7.85
N LEU A 208 1.82 -4.49 -6.76
CA LEU A 208 0.77 -3.50 -6.57
C LEU A 208 0.84 -2.41 -7.65
N THR A 209 2.04 -1.89 -7.96
CA THR A 209 2.21 -0.91 -9.05
C THR A 209 1.76 -1.47 -10.40
N VAL A 210 2.13 -2.73 -10.70
CA VAL A 210 1.69 -3.41 -11.93
C VAL A 210 0.15 -3.54 -11.97
N GLY A 211 -0.48 -3.86 -10.84
CA GLY A 211 -1.95 -3.95 -10.76
C GLY A 211 -2.65 -2.59 -10.87
N LEU A 212 -2.08 -1.53 -10.30
CA LEU A 212 -2.68 -0.19 -10.30
C LEU A 212 -2.58 0.51 -11.65
N ALA A 213 -1.41 0.40 -12.31
CA ALA A 213 -1.19 0.99 -13.62
C ALA A 213 -1.82 0.17 -14.75
N ASP A 214 -2.20 -1.09 -14.48
CA ASP A 214 -2.80 -2.03 -15.43
C ASP A 214 -1.99 -2.16 -16.74
N THR A 215 -0.65 -2.12 -16.63
CA THR A 215 0.25 -2.18 -17.78
C THR A 215 0.60 -3.63 -18.16
N ASP A 216 0.77 -3.85 -19.47
CA ASP A 216 1.09 -5.17 -20.05
C ASP A 216 2.44 -5.20 -20.80
N ASP A 217 3.35 -4.29 -20.45
CA ASP A 217 4.67 -4.22 -21.06
C ASP A 217 5.61 -5.36 -20.61
N LYS A 218 6.81 -5.40 -21.21
CA LYS A 218 7.82 -6.42 -20.91
C LYS A 218 8.26 -6.44 -19.45
N GLN A 219 8.33 -5.28 -18.80
CA GLN A 219 8.74 -5.16 -17.41
C GLN A 219 7.62 -5.68 -16.51
N SER A 220 6.37 -5.26 -16.71
CA SER A 220 5.21 -5.79 -15.98
C SER A 220 5.08 -7.32 -16.13
N GLN A 221 5.28 -7.85 -17.33
CA GLN A 221 5.29 -9.29 -17.57
C GLN A 221 6.42 -10.02 -16.82
N LEU A 222 7.63 -9.47 -16.83
CA LEU A 222 8.76 -10.02 -16.07
C LEU A 222 8.48 -10.03 -14.56
N LEU A 223 7.90 -8.95 -14.02
CA LEU A 223 7.57 -8.83 -12.61
C LEU A 223 6.47 -9.83 -12.21
N LYS A 224 5.41 -9.99 -13.03
CA LYS A 224 4.37 -11.02 -12.84
C LYS A 224 4.96 -12.43 -12.86
N GLN A 225 5.87 -12.74 -13.79
CA GLN A 225 6.54 -14.05 -13.85
C GLN A 225 7.38 -14.32 -12.59
N ARG A 226 8.10 -13.32 -12.07
CA ARG A 226 8.88 -13.46 -10.83
C ARG A 226 7.98 -13.64 -9.60
N ALA A 227 6.88 -12.89 -9.51
CA ALA A 227 5.90 -13.04 -8.45
C ALA A 227 5.26 -14.45 -8.47
N LYS A 228 4.91 -14.97 -9.66
CA LYS A 228 4.42 -16.35 -9.85
C LYS A 228 5.43 -17.38 -9.32
N ALA A 229 6.72 -17.23 -9.64
CA ALA A 229 7.76 -18.14 -9.20
C ALA A 229 8.00 -18.12 -7.67
N PHE A 230 7.65 -17.02 -7.00
CA PHE A 230 7.84 -16.84 -5.55
C PHE A 230 6.85 -17.69 -4.72
N VAL A 231 5.61 -17.80 -5.19
CA VAL A 231 4.46 -18.41 -4.49
C VAL A 231 4.80 -19.74 -3.81
N PRO A 232 5.37 -20.77 -4.49
CA PRO A 232 5.54 -22.08 -3.88
C PRO A 232 6.48 -22.07 -2.67
N SER A 233 7.53 -21.25 -2.73
CA SER A 233 8.51 -21.17 -1.66
C SER A 233 8.01 -20.33 -0.48
N TYR A 234 7.27 -19.24 -0.74
CA TYR A 234 6.75 -18.39 0.30
C TYR A 234 5.54 -19.00 1.01
N ALA A 235 4.73 -19.82 0.33
CA ALA A 235 3.66 -20.58 0.96
C ALA A 235 4.17 -21.46 2.12
N ASN A 236 5.39 -22.01 2.01
CA ASN A 236 6.03 -22.81 3.07
C ASN A 236 6.43 -22.01 4.32
N TRP A 237 6.30 -20.67 4.29
CA TRP A 237 6.53 -19.83 5.47
C TRP A 237 5.29 -19.71 6.34
N PHE A 238 4.14 -20.25 5.91
CA PHE A 238 2.89 -20.21 6.65
C PHE A 238 2.53 -21.63 7.14
N ALA A 239 2.22 -21.72 8.43
CA ALA A 239 1.66 -22.91 9.03
C ALA A 239 0.17 -23.04 8.67
N ALA A 240 -0.36 -24.27 8.79
CA ALA A 240 -1.75 -24.57 8.45
C ALA A 240 -2.79 -23.79 9.29
N ASP A 241 -2.41 -23.33 10.48
CA ASP A 241 -3.25 -22.50 11.36
C ASP A 241 -3.17 -20.99 11.04
N GLY A 242 -2.34 -20.59 10.07
CA GLY A 242 -2.13 -19.21 9.66
C GLY A 242 -0.95 -18.51 10.31
N ALA A 243 -0.27 -19.11 11.29
CA ALA A 243 0.98 -18.55 11.82
C ALA A 243 2.03 -18.46 10.72
N ALA A 244 2.83 -17.41 10.69
CA ALA A 244 3.94 -17.27 9.75
C ALA A 244 5.29 -17.35 10.47
N LEU A 245 6.31 -17.83 9.75
CA LEU A 245 7.68 -17.91 10.23
C LEU A 245 8.16 -16.50 10.67
N PRO A 246 8.51 -16.28 11.96
CA PRO A 246 8.94 -14.98 12.47
C PRO A 246 10.41 -14.74 12.13
N TYR A 247 10.68 -14.43 10.86
CA TYR A 247 12.04 -14.29 10.34
C TYR A 247 12.28 -12.91 9.72
N GLY A 248 13.32 -12.23 10.19
CA GLY A 248 13.79 -10.99 9.60
C GLY A 248 13.66 -9.73 10.41
N ARG A 249 13.81 -8.62 9.69
CA ARG A 249 13.58 -7.26 10.17
C ARG A 249 12.09 -6.93 10.16
N SER A 250 11.73 -5.91 10.94
CA SER A 250 10.40 -5.28 10.91
C SER A 250 9.22 -6.23 11.20
N LEU A 251 9.45 -7.24 12.05
CA LEU A 251 8.42 -8.18 12.51
C LEU A 251 7.28 -7.50 13.29
N ASP A 252 7.51 -6.27 13.78
CA ASP A 252 6.48 -5.44 14.43
C ASP A 252 5.31 -5.07 13.50
N TYR A 253 5.45 -5.23 12.18
CA TYR A 253 4.36 -5.05 11.22
C TYR A 253 3.41 -6.26 11.11
N ARG A 254 3.65 -7.33 11.89
CA ARG A 254 2.69 -8.41 12.15
C ARG A 254 2.14 -9.07 10.87
N PHE A 255 0.86 -8.84 10.55
CA PHE A 255 0.18 -9.41 9.39
C PHE A 255 0.60 -8.78 8.05
N ALA A 256 1.47 -7.78 8.04
CA ALA A 256 2.06 -7.27 6.81
C ALA A 256 2.76 -8.38 5.99
N GLN A 257 3.25 -9.43 6.65
CA GLN A 257 3.78 -10.64 6.00
C GLN A 257 2.81 -11.20 4.95
N ALA A 258 1.50 -11.16 5.18
CA ALA A 258 0.51 -11.65 4.22
C ALA A 258 0.17 -10.67 3.08
N ALA A 259 0.70 -9.44 3.07
CA ALA A 259 0.32 -8.41 2.09
C ALA A 259 0.59 -8.83 0.64
N PHE A 260 1.67 -9.59 0.40
CA PHE A 260 1.98 -10.15 -0.91
C PHE A 260 0.80 -10.93 -1.51
N TRP A 261 0.11 -11.75 -0.72
CA TRP A 261 -1.01 -12.57 -1.21
C TRP A 261 -2.18 -11.71 -1.69
N ALA A 262 -2.43 -10.57 -1.03
CA ALA A 262 -3.45 -9.62 -1.45
C ALA A 262 -3.06 -8.94 -2.77
N ALA A 263 -1.83 -8.42 -2.87
CA ALA A 263 -1.37 -7.75 -4.07
C ALA A 263 -1.25 -8.71 -5.28
N TYR A 264 -0.85 -9.95 -5.06
CA TYR A 264 -0.79 -10.99 -6.08
C TYR A 264 -2.18 -11.27 -6.70
N ALA A 265 -3.20 -11.40 -5.85
CA ALA A 265 -4.58 -11.57 -6.30
C ALA A 265 -5.13 -10.31 -6.98
N TYR A 266 -4.81 -9.13 -6.43
CA TYR A 266 -5.22 -7.83 -6.98
C TYR A 266 -4.67 -7.58 -8.39
N ALA A 267 -3.39 -7.88 -8.62
CA ALA A 267 -2.72 -7.68 -9.91
C ALA A 267 -2.98 -8.79 -10.94
N HIS A 268 -3.93 -9.70 -10.66
CA HIS A 268 -4.33 -10.79 -11.54
C HIS A 268 -3.15 -11.63 -12.07
N VAL A 269 -2.18 -11.94 -11.21
CA VAL A 269 -1.01 -12.72 -11.60
C VAL A 269 -1.41 -14.18 -11.84
N ASP A 270 -0.92 -14.77 -12.95
CA ASP A 270 -1.12 -16.18 -13.26
C ASP A 270 -0.60 -17.09 -12.14
N LEU A 271 -1.44 -18.03 -11.71
CA LEU A 271 -1.13 -18.99 -10.67
C LEU A 271 -0.06 -20.00 -11.14
N PRO A 272 0.88 -20.41 -10.26
CA PRO A 272 1.78 -21.54 -10.54
C PRO A 272 1.04 -22.87 -10.55
N ASP A 273 1.65 -23.88 -11.16
CA ASP A 273 1.09 -25.23 -11.23
C ASP A 273 0.80 -25.77 -9.83
N GLY A 274 -0.37 -26.38 -9.66
CA GLY A 274 -0.83 -26.92 -8.38
C GLY A 274 -1.40 -25.90 -7.40
N TYR A 275 -1.47 -24.61 -7.76
CA TYR A 275 -2.11 -23.57 -6.96
C TYR A 275 -3.40 -23.07 -7.60
N SER A 276 -4.36 -22.75 -6.74
CA SER A 276 -5.62 -22.09 -7.07
C SER A 276 -5.70 -20.71 -6.41
N LEU A 277 -6.62 -19.87 -6.88
CA LEU A 277 -6.94 -18.61 -6.16
C LEU A 277 -7.47 -18.89 -4.74
N GLY A 278 -8.05 -20.08 -4.52
CA GLY A 278 -8.45 -20.56 -3.20
C GLY A 278 -7.27 -20.68 -2.24
N ASP A 279 -6.11 -21.12 -2.72
CA ASP A 279 -4.90 -21.26 -1.92
C ASP A 279 -4.29 -19.89 -1.55
N ILE A 280 -4.26 -18.96 -2.50
CA ILE A 280 -3.83 -17.57 -2.24
C ILE A 280 -4.75 -16.92 -1.20
N LYS A 281 -6.07 -17.09 -1.36
CA LYS A 281 -7.07 -16.60 -0.40
C LYS A 281 -6.93 -17.28 0.96
N HIS A 282 -6.60 -18.57 1.00
CA HIS A 282 -6.36 -19.31 2.23
C HIS A 282 -5.17 -18.74 2.99
N LEU A 283 -4.02 -18.57 2.32
CA LEU A 283 -2.79 -18.03 2.90
C LEU A 283 -3.01 -16.61 3.47
N LEU A 284 -3.67 -15.74 2.72
CA LEU A 284 -4.01 -14.39 3.16
C LEU A 284 -4.93 -14.39 4.39
N LEU A 285 -6.10 -15.02 4.26
CA LEU A 285 -7.17 -14.87 5.25
C LEU A 285 -6.91 -15.68 6.52
N ASN A 286 -6.21 -16.82 6.44
CA ASN A 286 -5.82 -17.55 7.64
C ASN A 286 -4.74 -16.80 8.44
N ASN A 287 -3.78 -16.14 7.78
CA ASN A 287 -2.81 -15.33 8.49
C ASN A 287 -3.48 -14.14 9.21
N LEU A 288 -4.42 -13.46 8.55
CA LEU A 288 -5.21 -12.40 9.19
C LEU A 288 -6.02 -12.91 10.38
N ARG A 289 -6.72 -14.06 10.23
CA ARG A 289 -7.45 -14.70 11.35
C ARG A 289 -6.52 -15.00 12.51
N TRP A 290 -5.36 -15.59 12.23
CA TRP A 290 -4.38 -15.91 13.26
C TRP A 290 -3.93 -14.66 14.01
N TRP A 291 -3.57 -13.59 13.29
CA TRP A 291 -3.13 -12.32 13.87
C TRP A 291 -4.22 -11.61 14.67
N PHE A 292 -5.47 -11.66 14.24
CA PHE A 292 -6.58 -11.06 14.99
C PHE A 292 -6.85 -11.76 16.33
N GLN A 293 -6.47 -13.04 16.48
CA GLN A 293 -6.50 -13.72 17.77
C GLN A 293 -5.35 -13.33 18.70
N GLN A 294 -4.28 -12.72 18.18
CA GLN A 294 -3.10 -12.37 18.99
C GLN A 294 -3.31 -11.06 19.77
N ASN A 295 -2.46 -10.85 20.78
CA ASN A 295 -2.45 -9.60 21.54
C ASN A 295 -1.67 -8.50 20.80
N ILE A 296 -2.25 -8.00 19.70
CA ILE A 296 -1.62 -6.99 18.82
C ILE A 296 -2.12 -5.56 19.04
N PHE A 297 -3.13 -5.38 19.87
CA PHE A 297 -3.70 -4.07 20.18
C PHE A 297 -3.22 -3.58 21.55
N GLN A 298 -3.06 -2.27 21.67
CA GLN A 298 -2.78 -1.58 22.93
C GLN A 298 -3.99 -1.65 23.87
N THR A 299 -3.84 -1.15 25.09
CA THR A 299 -4.90 -1.17 26.13
C THR A 299 -6.15 -0.36 25.77
N ASP A 300 -6.05 0.53 24.79
CA ASP A 300 -7.17 1.28 24.21
C ASP A 300 -7.78 0.62 22.96
N GLY A 301 -7.19 -0.48 22.47
CA GLY A 301 -7.62 -1.17 21.26
C GLY A 301 -6.99 -0.67 19.96
N LEU A 302 -6.05 0.28 20.02
CA LEU A 302 -5.33 0.75 18.85
C LEU A 302 -4.18 -0.19 18.48
N MET A 303 -3.89 -0.29 17.19
CA MET A 303 -2.73 -1.02 16.71
C MET A 303 -1.49 -0.12 16.82
N PRO A 304 -0.45 -0.51 17.56
CA PRO A 304 0.75 0.30 17.66
C PRO A 304 1.59 0.18 16.38
N ILE A 305 2.12 1.32 15.95
CA ILE A 305 3.14 1.42 14.89
C ILE A 305 4.51 1.46 15.55
#